data_AF-A0A0G0NZQ3-F1
#
_entry.id   AF-A0A0G0NZQ3-F1
#
_cell.length_a   1.000
_cell.length_b   1.000
_cell.length_c   1.000
_cell.angle_alpha   90.00
_cell.angle_beta   90.00
_cell.angle_gamma   90.00
#
_symmetry.space_group_name_H-M   'P 1'
#
loop_
_entity.id
_entity.type
_entity.pdbx_description
1 polymer ?
#
loop_
_entity_poly.entity_id
_entity_poly.type
_entity_poly.pdbx_seq_one_letter_code
_entity_poly.pdbx_strand_id
1 'polypeptide(L)'
;MPTLTKRQKQIYDFTKSYIEKRGFSPTLEEIKKHFRLSSLSTVHQHIGALADKGFLTKDDNLARSIGLSESTTKLVRIPLLGTIAAGQPIEAIEDKETIAVPQSKLPRSGEFYALRVVGNSMIDEGINDGDIVLVKQQATADNGQKVVALIDNHEATLKKFYKERGHVRLQPANKNMEPLVFRNGRDVSIQGIVLDVIRDEGTMTLKLPEYKNVDRNKSLNPYYKKQQFTLYHGNALDILSKIPENSVDLVFADPPYNLSNGGFTVHAGRMVSVNKGDWDKSKGFKDDYDFHYKWLEACRRVLKPHGTLWVSGTYHSIYQCGHALQALGYHILNDVAWFKPNASPNLSCRYFTASHETLIWARKEKKAKHTFNYGLMKSGRWPEDNLKKPGLQMRSVWSMGTPKPVEKKFGKHPTQKPEDLLKRIVLASTNKGDVVIDPFTGSSTTGIVAHRYSRKFIGIDMEPKYLDLSIKRFEDLNSNLPLNLNKE
;
A
#
# COMPACT_ATOMS: atom_id res chain seq x y z
N MET A 1 12.79 -8.00 -29.92
CA MET A 1 12.60 -9.25 -29.14
C MET A 1 13.65 -10.25 -29.58
N PRO A 2 14.15 -11.12 -28.69
CA PRO A 2 15.12 -12.15 -29.05
C PRO A 2 14.53 -13.14 -30.07
N THR A 3 15.25 -13.39 -31.15
CA THR A 3 14.80 -14.24 -32.26
C THR A 3 14.85 -15.72 -31.85
N LEU A 4 13.74 -16.45 -32.04
CA LEU A 4 13.68 -17.90 -31.84
C LEU A 4 14.15 -18.62 -33.10
N THR A 5 14.93 -19.69 -32.93
CA THR A 5 15.21 -20.61 -34.04
C THR A 5 13.94 -21.36 -34.42
N LYS A 6 13.87 -21.87 -35.66
CA LYS A 6 12.72 -22.66 -36.15
C LYS A 6 12.36 -23.80 -35.18
N ARG A 7 13.37 -24.46 -34.61
CA ARG A 7 13.20 -25.56 -33.65
C ARG A 7 12.71 -25.09 -32.28
N GLN A 8 13.23 -23.97 -31.77
CA GLN A 8 12.77 -23.37 -30.51
C GLN A 8 11.30 -22.93 -30.60
N LYS A 9 10.91 -22.31 -31.72
CA LYS A 9 9.52 -21.91 -31.96
C LYS A 9 8.58 -23.11 -31.97
N GLN A 10 8.95 -24.19 -32.67
CA GLN A 10 8.17 -25.43 -32.69
C GLN A 10 7.96 -26.01 -31.29
N ILE A 11 9.01 -26.05 -30.46
CA ILE A 11 8.93 -26.58 -29.08
C ILE A 11 8.06 -25.67 -28.20
N TYR A 12 8.18 -24.35 -28.34
CA TYR A 12 7.31 -23.39 -27.64
C TYR A 12 5.84 -23.54 -28.03
N ASP A 13 5.53 -23.59 -29.33
CA ASP A 13 4.16 -23.72 -29.84
C ASP A 13 3.53 -25.05 -29.41
N PHE A 14 4.30 -26.14 -29.42
CA PHE A 14 3.86 -27.44 -28.89
C PHE A 14 3.55 -27.37 -27.40
N THR A 15 4.46 -26.79 -26.60
CA THR A 15 4.28 -26.64 -25.15
C THR A 15 3.03 -25.82 -24.83
N LYS A 16 2.83 -24.72 -25.56
CA LYS A 16 1.64 -23.87 -25.45
C LYS A 16 0.34 -24.64 -25.76
N SER A 17 0.28 -25.30 -26.91
CA SER A 17 -0.91 -26.06 -27.30
C SER A 17 -1.19 -27.25 -26.37
N TYR A 18 -0.14 -27.87 -25.83
CA TYR A 18 -0.26 -28.97 -24.87
C TYR A 18 -0.90 -28.49 -23.56
N ILE A 19 -0.44 -27.35 -23.03
CA ILE A 19 -1.00 -26.73 -21.82
C ILE A 19 -2.45 -26.31 -22.06
N GLU A 20 -2.75 -25.62 -23.16
CA GLU A 20 -4.11 -25.16 -23.50
C GLU A 20 -5.12 -26.32 -23.60
N LYS A 21 -4.70 -27.49 -24.09
CA LYS A 21 -5.59 -28.65 -24.28
C LYS A 21 -5.73 -29.53 -23.04
N ARG A 22 -4.69 -29.63 -22.21
CA ARG A 22 -4.63 -30.63 -21.11
C ARG A 22 -4.61 -30.02 -19.72
N GLY A 23 -4.42 -28.70 -19.61
CA GLY A 23 -4.37 -27.99 -18.33
C GLY A 23 -3.08 -28.20 -17.52
N PHE A 24 -2.06 -28.87 -18.08
CA PHE A 24 -0.76 -29.08 -17.44
C PHE A 24 0.38 -29.12 -18.46
N SER A 25 1.62 -28.87 -18.03
CA SER A 25 2.79 -28.84 -18.93
C SER A 25 3.20 -30.23 -19.41
N PRO A 26 3.72 -30.37 -20.63
CA PRO A 26 4.34 -31.61 -21.07
C PRO A 26 5.61 -31.88 -20.25
N THR A 27 5.95 -33.15 -20.11
CA THR A 27 7.23 -33.62 -19.56
C THR A 27 8.33 -33.56 -20.62
N LEU A 28 9.59 -33.56 -20.16
CA LEU A 28 10.74 -33.58 -21.07
C LEU A 28 10.76 -34.83 -21.96
N GLU A 29 10.27 -35.97 -21.45
CA GLU A 29 10.12 -37.19 -22.25
C GLU A 29 9.04 -37.08 -23.32
N GLU A 30 7.91 -36.43 -23.02
CA GLU A 30 6.85 -36.19 -24.00
C GLU A 30 7.32 -35.26 -25.13
N ILE A 31 8.09 -34.22 -24.78
CA ILE A 31 8.71 -33.33 -25.78
C ILE A 31 9.74 -34.11 -26.62
N LYS A 32 10.59 -34.93 -25.98
CA LYS A 32 11.56 -35.79 -26.68
C LYS A 32 10.86 -36.71 -27.69
N LYS A 33 9.79 -37.38 -27.26
CA LYS A 33 9.01 -38.33 -28.07
C LYS A 33 8.30 -37.63 -29.23
N HIS A 34 7.67 -36.48 -28.98
CA HIS A 34 6.95 -35.73 -30.01
C HIS A 34 7.88 -35.22 -31.11
N PHE A 35 9.05 -34.68 -30.72
CA PHE A 35 10.01 -34.12 -31.67
C PHE A 35 11.06 -35.12 -32.19
N ARG A 36 10.98 -36.40 -31.77
CA ARG A 36 11.91 -37.48 -32.10
C ARG A 36 13.37 -37.09 -31.87
N LEU A 37 13.65 -36.50 -30.71
CA LEU A 37 14.99 -36.03 -30.35
C LEU A 37 15.84 -37.18 -29.80
N SER A 38 17.12 -37.21 -30.21
CA SER A 38 18.06 -38.30 -29.87
C SER A 38 18.36 -38.38 -28.37
N SER A 39 18.38 -37.25 -27.66
CA SER A 39 18.71 -37.21 -26.24
C SER A 39 17.77 -36.30 -25.43
N LEU A 40 17.64 -36.59 -24.13
CA LEU A 40 16.93 -35.72 -23.19
C LEU A 40 17.70 -34.39 -23.01
N SER A 41 19.03 -34.43 -23.10
CA SER A 41 19.91 -33.26 -23.01
C SER A 41 19.62 -32.22 -24.09
N THR A 42 19.28 -32.64 -25.31
CA THR A 42 18.86 -31.73 -26.39
C THR A 42 17.54 -31.02 -26.07
N VAL A 43 16.62 -31.70 -25.38
CA VAL A 43 15.38 -31.06 -24.89
C VAL A 43 15.70 -30.03 -23.81
N HIS A 44 16.54 -30.39 -22.84
CA HIS A 44 17.02 -29.46 -21.81
C HIS A 44 17.66 -28.21 -22.39
N GLN A 45 18.48 -28.36 -23.43
CA GLN A 45 19.13 -27.23 -24.11
C GLN A 45 18.11 -26.29 -24.77
N HIS A 46 17.09 -26.83 -25.44
CA HIS A 46 16.06 -26.01 -26.07
C HIS A 46 15.14 -25.32 -25.05
N ILE A 47 14.76 -26.01 -23.98
CA ILE A 47 13.94 -25.45 -22.90
C ILE A 47 14.73 -24.38 -22.13
N GLY A 48 16.00 -24.62 -21.81
CA GLY A 48 16.90 -23.63 -21.21
C GLY A 48 17.02 -22.38 -22.08
N ALA A 49 17.31 -22.55 -23.37
CA ALA A 49 17.41 -21.41 -24.29
C ALA A 49 16.07 -20.66 -24.49
N LEU A 50 14.93 -21.31 -24.33
CA LEU A 50 13.61 -20.67 -24.33
C LEU A 50 13.35 -19.90 -23.02
N ALA A 51 13.83 -20.43 -21.88
CA ALA A 51 13.76 -19.78 -20.59
C ALA A 51 14.68 -18.56 -20.51
N ASP A 52 15.93 -18.67 -20.98
CA ASP A 52 16.89 -17.57 -21.06
C ASP A 52 16.38 -16.42 -21.94
N LYS A 53 15.61 -16.76 -22.98
CA LYS A 53 14.96 -15.79 -23.87
C LYS A 53 13.63 -15.26 -23.33
N GLY A 54 13.20 -15.70 -22.14
CA GLY A 54 12.00 -15.24 -21.46
C GLY A 54 10.67 -15.77 -22.02
N PHE A 55 10.70 -16.83 -22.84
CA PHE A 55 9.48 -17.44 -23.42
C PHE A 55 8.87 -18.52 -22.53
N LEU A 56 9.69 -19.20 -21.72
CA LEU A 56 9.26 -20.22 -20.76
C LEU A 56 9.78 -19.91 -19.37
N THR A 57 9.11 -20.40 -18.34
CA THR A 57 9.61 -20.45 -16.97
C THR A 57 9.91 -21.91 -16.63
N LYS A 58 10.97 -22.14 -15.84
CA LYS A 58 11.40 -23.47 -15.42
C LYS A 58 11.55 -23.48 -13.91
N ASP A 59 10.93 -24.45 -13.25
CA ASP A 59 11.15 -24.73 -11.83
C ASP A 59 11.92 -26.05 -11.69
N ASP A 60 13.09 -26.05 -11.07
CA ASP A 60 14.02 -27.19 -11.15
C ASP A 60 13.63 -28.39 -10.25
N ASN A 61 12.59 -28.26 -9.42
CA ASN A 61 12.25 -29.23 -8.37
C ASN A 61 10.91 -29.99 -8.54
N LEU A 62 10.26 -29.95 -9.71
CA LEU A 62 8.98 -30.66 -9.92
C LEU A 62 8.90 -31.33 -11.30
N ALA A 63 8.23 -32.49 -11.37
CA ALA A 63 7.76 -33.02 -12.64
C ALA A 63 6.69 -32.06 -13.22
N ARG A 64 6.79 -31.71 -14.51
CA ARG A 64 5.90 -30.75 -15.21
C ARG A 64 6.06 -29.29 -14.78
N SER A 65 7.30 -28.82 -14.71
CA SER A 65 7.66 -27.47 -14.27
C SER A 65 7.87 -26.44 -15.38
N ILE A 66 7.37 -26.69 -16.59
CA ILE A 66 7.51 -25.76 -17.73
C ILE A 66 6.28 -24.84 -17.76
N GLY A 67 6.44 -23.60 -17.32
CA GLY A 67 5.42 -22.57 -17.43
C GLY A 67 5.58 -21.72 -18.69
N LEU A 68 4.48 -21.18 -19.22
CA LEU A 68 4.55 -20.12 -20.23
C LEU A 68 4.85 -18.80 -19.50
N SER A 69 5.86 -18.06 -19.94
CA SER A 69 6.12 -16.72 -19.42
C SER A 69 4.97 -15.78 -19.81
N GLU A 70 4.34 -15.13 -18.83
CA GLU A 70 3.12 -14.30 -18.97
C GLU A 70 3.30 -13.02 -19.84
N SER A 71 4.45 -12.82 -20.48
CA SER A 71 4.77 -11.60 -21.23
C SER A 71 4.25 -11.55 -22.68
N THR A 72 3.20 -12.30 -23.08
CA THR A 72 2.69 -12.25 -24.47
C THR A 72 1.19 -11.98 -24.65
N THR A 73 0.42 -11.78 -23.58
CA THR A 73 -0.94 -11.23 -23.75
C THR A 73 -0.86 -9.74 -24.06
N LYS A 74 -1.19 -9.37 -25.32
CA LYS A 74 -1.37 -7.97 -25.72
C LYS A 74 -2.43 -7.35 -24.81
N LEU A 75 -2.04 -6.40 -23.97
CA LEU A 75 -2.94 -5.66 -23.08
C LEU A 75 -3.57 -4.51 -23.86
N VAL A 76 -4.87 -4.33 -23.71
CA VAL A 76 -5.66 -3.22 -24.26
C VAL A 76 -6.10 -2.34 -23.10
N ARG A 77 -5.94 -1.03 -23.24
CA ARG A 77 -6.46 -0.07 -22.25
C ARG A 77 -7.89 0.29 -22.62
N ILE A 78 -8.82 0.12 -21.70
CA ILE A 78 -10.22 0.50 -21.87
C ILE A 78 -10.60 1.53 -20.79
N PRO A 79 -11.52 2.47 -21.09
CA PRO A 79 -11.96 3.48 -20.13
C PRO A 79 -12.75 2.84 -18.97
N LEU A 80 -12.53 3.34 -17.75
CA LEU A 80 -13.32 3.04 -16.56
C LEU A 80 -14.24 4.23 -16.31
N LEU A 81 -15.51 4.11 -16.71
CA LEU A 81 -16.46 5.23 -16.78
C LEU A 81 -17.18 5.50 -15.44
N GLY A 82 -16.50 5.23 -14.31
CA GLY A 82 -17.03 5.48 -12.97
C GLY A 82 -17.67 4.26 -12.27
N THR A 83 -18.61 4.54 -11.37
CA THR A 83 -19.28 3.53 -10.53
C THR A 83 -20.73 3.31 -10.96
N ILE A 84 -21.25 2.09 -10.81
CA ILE A 84 -22.64 1.75 -11.10
C ILE A 84 -23.31 1.12 -9.90
N ALA A 85 -24.48 1.66 -9.52
CA ALA A 85 -25.28 1.09 -8.46
C ALA A 85 -25.91 -0.24 -8.91
N ALA A 86 -25.56 -1.28 -8.20
CA ALA A 86 -26.34 -2.49 -8.08
C ALA A 86 -27.60 -2.23 -7.22
N GLY A 87 -27.67 -1.19 -6.40
CA GLY A 87 -28.84 -0.83 -5.56
C GLY A 87 -29.80 0.21 -6.18
N GLN A 88 -30.33 1.10 -5.32
CA GLN A 88 -31.08 2.28 -5.79
C GLN A 88 -30.20 3.13 -6.71
N PRO A 89 -30.77 3.77 -7.74
CA PRO A 89 -29.95 4.27 -8.81
C PRO A 89 -29.21 5.56 -8.41
N ILE A 90 -28.03 5.77 -9.00
CA ILE A 90 -27.17 6.94 -8.75
C ILE A 90 -26.72 7.55 -10.08
N GLU A 91 -26.44 8.85 -10.07
CA GLU A 91 -25.86 9.57 -11.21
C GLU A 91 -24.45 9.04 -11.52
N ALA A 92 -24.19 8.73 -12.79
CA ALA A 92 -22.88 8.30 -13.26
C ALA A 92 -21.94 9.52 -13.38
N ILE A 93 -20.86 9.52 -12.60
CA ILE A 93 -19.78 10.52 -12.71
C ILE A 93 -18.71 9.97 -13.66
N GLU A 94 -18.43 10.67 -14.75
CA GLU A 94 -17.38 10.33 -15.71
C GLU A 94 -15.98 10.72 -15.19
N ASP A 95 -15.28 9.79 -14.53
CA ASP A 95 -13.85 9.92 -14.28
C ASP A 95 -13.03 9.35 -15.46
N LYS A 96 -11.92 10.03 -15.82
CA LYS A 96 -11.02 9.63 -16.91
C LYS A 96 -9.99 8.58 -16.48
N GLU A 97 -10.43 7.51 -15.82
CA GLU A 97 -9.59 6.36 -15.47
C GLU A 97 -9.57 5.33 -16.61
N THR A 98 -8.50 4.54 -16.73
CA THR A 98 -8.42 3.41 -17.70
C THR A 98 -7.89 2.17 -17.01
N ILE A 99 -8.36 0.99 -17.42
CA ILE A 99 -7.86 -0.31 -16.94
C ILE A 99 -7.21 -1.09 -18.08
N ALA A 100 -6.18 -1.87 -17.75
CA ALA A 100 -5.51 -2.76 -18.70
C ALA A 100 -6.16 -4.14 -18.68
N VAL A 101 -6.70 -4.58 -19.83
CA VAL A 101 -7.39 -5.87 -19.98
C VAL A 101 -6.67 -6.71 -21.03
N PRO A 102 -6.42 -8.01 -20.79
CA PRO A 102 -5.90 -8.91 -21.82
C PRO A 102 -6.82 -8.92 -23.06
N GLN A 103 -6.25 -8.78 -24.27
CA GLN A 103 -7.01 -8.86 -25.53
C GLN A 103 -7.83 -10.15 -25.66
N SER A 104 -7.44 -11.24 -24.99
CA SER A 104 -8.20 -12.50 -24.95
C SER A 104 -9.57 -12.39 -24.26
N LYS A 105 -9.75 -11.42 -23.35
CA LYS A 105 -11.04 -11.15 -22.69
C LYS A 105 -11.95 -10.23 -23.51
N LEU A 106 -11.45 -9.67 -24.61
CA LEU A 106 -12.17 -8.74 -25.47
C LEU A 106 -12.53 -9.40 -26.81
N PRO A 107 -13.77 -9.26 -27.29
CA PRO A 107 -14.12 -9.53 -28.68
C PRO A 107 -13.21 -8.77 -29.66
N ARG A 108 -13.05 -9.30 -30.88
CA ARG A 108 -12.15 -8.73 -31.91
C ARG A 108 -12.55 -7.32 -32.38
N SER A 109 -13.81 -6.93 -32.18
CA SER A 109 -14.35 -5.63 -32.57
C SER A 109 -15.46 -5.19 -31.61
N GLY A 110 -15.69 -3.88 -31.53
CA GLY A 110 -16.66 -3.24 -30.64
C GLY A 110 -16.00 -2.21 -29.73
N GLU A 111 -16.81 -1.34 -29.14
CA GLU A 111 -16.37 -0.42 -28.10
C GLU A 111 -16.62 -1.05 -26.73
N PHE A 112 -15.63 -0.91 -25.85
CA PHE A 112 -15.63 -1.54 -24.53
C PHE A 112 -15.30 -0.50 -23.48
N TYR A 113 -15.96 -0.64 -22.33
CA TYR A 113 -15.69 0.17 -21.16
C TYR A 113 -15.86 -0.68 -19.92
N ALA A 114 -15.37 -0.18 -18.79
CA ALA A 114 -15.49 -0.82 -17.50
C ALA A 114 -16.28 0.07 -16.54
N LEU A 115 -16.95 -0.55 -15.56
CA LEU A 115 -17.63 0.12 -14.46
C LEU A 115 -17.34 -0.60 -13.16
N ARG A 116 -17.18 0.16 -12.07
CA ARG A 116 -17.06 -0.41 -10.73
C ARG A 116 -18.44 -0.61 -10.11
N VAL A 117 -18.72 -1.80 -9.62
CA VAL A 117 -20.03 -2.17 -9.06
C VAL A 117 -20.15 -1.68 -7.61
N VAL A 118 -21.30 -1.08 -7.27
CA VAL A 118 -21.64 -0.65 -5.91
C VAL A 118 -22.97 -1.28 -5.48
N GLY A 119 -22.93 -2.19 -4.51
CA GLY A 119 -24.08 -2.90 -3.95
C GLY A 119 -24.18 -4.37 -4.36
N ASN A 120 -25.23 -5.04 -3.88
CA ASN A 120 -25.30 -6.51 -3.86
C ASN A 120 -26.40 -7.13 -4.77
N SER A 121 -26.97 -6.41 -5.74
CA SER A 121 -28.10 -6.96 -6.52
C SER A 121 -27.77 -8.05 -7.51
N MET A 122 -26.48 -8.34 -7.73
CA MET A 122 -26.02 -9.30 -8.73
C MET A 122 -25.15 -10.42 -8.13
N ILE A 123 -25.23 -10.60 -6.80
CA ILE A 123 -24.41 -11.58 -6.06
C ILE A 123 -24.66 -13.03 -6.51
N ASP A 124 -25.90 -13.39 -6.89
CA ASP A 124 -26.24 -14.74 -7.36
C ASP A 124 -25.65 -15.01 -8.76
N GLU A 125 -25.18 -13.98 -9.46
CA GLU A 125 -24.43 -14.06 -10.72
C GLU A 125 -22.92 -13.92 -10.52
N GLY A 126 -22.45 -13.94 -9.27
CA GLY A 126 -21.04 -13.81 -8.91
C GLY A 126 -20.46 -12.41 -9.10
N ILE A 127 -21.31 -11.37 -9.11
CA ILE A 127 -20.90 -9.96 -9.16
C ILE A 127 -21.13 -9.35 -7.77
N ASN A 128 -20.05 -9.02 -7.10
CA ASN A 128 -20.06 -8.48 -5.74
C ASN A 128 -19.82 -6.97 -5.73
N ASP A 129 -20.15 -6.34 -4.61
CA ASP A 129 -19.77 -4.96 -4.33
C ASP A 129 -18.24 -4.77 -4.48
N GLY A 130 -17.84 -3.75 -5.23
CA GLY A 130 -16.43 -3.43 -5.51
C GLY A 130 -15.84 -4.06 -6.78
N ASP A 131 -16.50 -5.09 -7.36
CA ASP A 131 -16.04 -5.74 -8.60
C ASP A 131 -16.01 -4.76 -9.77
N ILE A 132 -15.16 -4.99 -10.77
CA ILE A 132 -15.15 -4.24 -12.02
C ILE A 132 -15.80 -5.09 -13.11
N VAL A 133 -16.87 -4.60 -13.72
CA VAL A 133 -17.51 -5.28 -14.86
C VAL A 133 -16.98 -4.74 -16.17
N LEU A 134 -16.62 -5.65 -17.07
CA LEU A 134 -16.25 -5.34 -18.45
C LEU A 134 -17.52 -5.32 -19.31
N VAL A 135 -17.76 -4.21 -19.99
CA VAL A 135 -19.01 -3.97 -20.73
C VAL A 135 -18.68 -3.72 -22.20
N LYS A 136 -19.46 -4.35 -23.08
CA LYS A 136 -19.50 -4.02 -24.51
C LYS A 136 -20.63 -3.03 -24.75
N GLN A 137 -20.31 -1.88 -25.32
CA GLN A 137 -21.30 -0.85 -25.63
C GLN A 137 -22.22 -1.32 -26.77
N GLN A 138 -23.53 -1.32 -26.50
CA GLN A 138 -24.57 -1.65 -27.48
C GLN A 138 -25.96 -1.28 -26.95
N ALA A 139 -26.88 -1.00 -27.87
CA ALA A 139 -28.24 -0.54 -27.55
C ALA A 139 -29.28 -1.65 -27.36
N THR A 140 -28.89 -2.91 -27.55
CA THR A 140 -29.80 -4.07 -27.50
C THR A 140 -29.22 -5.18 -26.62
N ALA A 141 -30.10 -6.02 -26.06
CA ALA A 141 -29.73 -7.21 -25.32
C ALA A 141 -30.82 -8.28 -25.43
N ASP A 142 -30.41 -9.54 -25.32
CA ASP A 142 -31.32 -10.68 -25.28
C ASP A 142 -31.83 -10.93 -23.85
N ASN A 143 -32.99 -11.58 -23.74
CA ASN A 143 -33.57 -11.93 -22.44
C ASN A 143 -32.60 -12.79 -21.62
N GLY A 144 -32.38 -12.41 -20.37
CA GLY A 144 -31.47 -13.07 -19.43
C GLY A 144 -30.04 -12.54 -19.44
N GLN A 145 -29.65 -11.69 -20.40
CA GLN A 145 -28.32 -11.08 -20.42
C GLN A 145 -28.15 -10.06 -19.28
N LYS A 146 -26.92 -9.96 -18.76
CA LYS A 146 -26.51 -8.94 -17.79
C LYS A 146 -26.24 -7.64 -18.53
N VAL A 147 -26.97 -6.58 -18.19
CA VAL A 147 -26.92 -5.31 -18.90
C VAL A 147 -26.64 -4.14 -17.96
N VAL A 148 -25.97 -3.13 -18.51
CA VAL A 148 -26.01 -1.77 -17.98
C VAL A 148 -27.21 -1.08 -18.63
N ALA A 149 -28.22 -0.75 -17.82
CA ALA A 149 -29.41 -0.05 -18.26
C ALA A 149 -29.42 1.36 -17.66
N LEU A 150 -29.75 2.35 -18.50
CA LEU A 150 -29.98 3.73 -18.10
C LEU A 150 -31.50 3.96 -18.04
N ILE A 151 -31.98 4.34 -16.86
CA ILE A 151 -33.39 4.59 -16.55
C ILE A 151 -33.61 6.09 -16.55
N ASP A 152 -34.69 6.54 -17.21
CA ASP A 152 -35.13 7.93 -17.29
C ASP A 152 -34.00 8.89 -17.72
N ASN A 153 -33.02 8.41 -18.50
CA ASN A 153 -31.82 9.12 -18.96
C ASN A 153 -30.88 9.68 -17.87
N HIS A 154 -31.09 9.35 -16.60
CA HIS A 154 -30.29 9.88 -15.49
C HIS A 154 -29.60 8.79 -14.65
N GLU A 155 -30.16 7.58 -14.62
CA GLU A 155 -29.86 6.60 -13.59
C GLU A 155 -29.35 5.28 -14.18
N ALA A 156 -28.06 4.97 -13.98
CA ALA A 156 -27.46 3.73 -14.47
C ALA A 156 -27.58 2.58 -13.45
N THR A 157 -28.03 1.39 -13.90
CA THR A 157 -28.10 0.19 -13.06
C THR A 157 -27.63 -1.06 -13.78
N LEU A 158 -27.10 -2.01 -13.00
CA LEU A 158 -26.68 -3.34 -13.47
C LEU A 158 -27.71 -4.40 -13.06
N LYS A 159 -28.34 -5.05 -14.04
CA LYS A 159 -29.40 -6.07 -13.85
C LYS A 159 -29.42 -7.10 -14.98
N LYS A 160 -30.20 -8.17 -14.84
CA LYS A 160 -30.61 -9.02 -15.97
C LYS A 160 -31.77 -8.38 -16.72
N PHE A 161 -31.66 -8.34 -18.05
CA PHE A 161 -32.69 -7.76 -18.92
C PHE A 161 -33.75 -8.80 -19.32
N TYR A 162 -35.02 -8.42 -19.27
CA TYR A 162 -36.12 -9.19 -19.84
C TYR A 162 -37.11 -8.26 -20.55
N LYS A 163 -37.26 -8.43 -21.86
CA LYS A 163 -38.32 -7.82 -22.66
C LYS A 163 -39.50 -8.78 -22.73
N GLU A 164 -40.60 -8.37 -22.12
CA GLU A 164 -41.85 -9.14 -22.06
C GLU A 164 -42.98 -8.37 -22.77
N ARG A 165 -44.11 -9.03 -23.03
CA ARG A 165 -45.22 -8.38 -23.74
C ARG A 165 -45.74 -7.20 -22.90
N GLY A 166 -45.56 -5.99 -23.42
CA GLY A 166 -46.06 -4.74 -22.84
C GLY A 166 -45.20 -4.13 -21.72
N HIS A 167 -44.04 -4.70 -21.39
CA HIS A 167 -43.16 -4.12 -20.36
C HIS A 167 -41.71 -4.62 -20.44
N VAL A 168 -40.80 -3.86 -19.83
CA VAL A 168 -39.40 -4.25 -19.61
C VAL A 168 -39.22 -4.58 -18.12
N ARG A 169 -38.53 -5.67 -17.83
CA ARG A 169 -38.18 -6.07 -16.47
C ARG A 169 -36.66 -6.12 -16.32
N LEU A 170 -36.14 -5.36 -15.36
CA LEU A 170 -34.75 -5.43 -14.92
C LEU A 170 -34.70 -6.26 -13.63
N GLN A 171 -34.21 -7.49 -13.77
CA GLN A 171 -34.21 -8.48 -12.71
C GLN A 171 -32.89 -8.44 -11.94
N PRO A 172 -32.89 -8.23 -10.61
CA PRO A 172 -31.71 -8.47 -9.80
C PRO A 172 -31.41 -9.98 -9.75
N ALA A 173 -30.13 -10.32 -9.75
CA ALA A 173 -29.63 -11.63 -9.34
C ALA A 173 -29.29 -11.58 -7.84
N ASN A 174 -30.32 -11.33 -7.03
CA ASN A 174 -30.30 -11.39 -5.59
C ASN A 174 -31.72 -11.72 -5.12
N LYS A 175 -31.90 -12.89 -4.49
CA LYS A 175 -33.20 -13.38 -4.01
C LYS A 175 -33.93 -12.45 -3.04
N ASN A 176 -33.23 -11.53 -2.38
CA ASN A 176 -33.80 -10.61 -1.40
C ASN A 176 -34.20 -9.25 -2.02
N MET A 177 -34.19 -9.12 -3.35
CA MET A 177 -34.49 -7.88 -4.04
C MET A 177 -35.59 -8.08 -5.09
N GLU A 178 -36.53 -7.13 -5.13
CA GLU A 178 -37.63 -7.16 -6.09
C GLU A 178 -37.21 -6.70 -7.49
N PRO A 179 -37.81 -7.25 -8.57
CA PRO A 179 -37.56 -6.80 -9.93
C PRO A 179 -38.07 -5.37 -10.17
N LEU A 180 -37.36 -4.62 -11.01
CA LEU A 180 -37.85 -3.33 -11.51
C LEU A 180 -38.65 -3.57 -12.80
N VAL A 181 -39.93 -3.24 -12.78
CA VAL A 181 -40.86 -3.46 -13.89
C VAL A 181 -41.31 -2.11 -14.45
N PHE A 182 -41.04 -1.90 -15.74
CA PHE A 182 -41.32 -0.65 -16.44
C PHE A 182 -42.45 -0.87 -17.45
N ARG A 183 -43.63 -0.32 -17.14
CA ARG A 183 -44.85 -0.33 -17.97
C ARG A 183 -45.13 1.10 -18.42
N ASN A 184 -45.53 1.30 -19.68
CA ASN A 184 -46.10 2.54 -20.21
C ASN A 184 -45.47 3.86 -19.70
N GLY A 185 -44.36 4.30 -20.31
CA GLY A 185 -43.92 5.71 -20.25
C GLY A 185 -42.70 6.05 -19.38
N ARG A 186 -41.92 5.06 -18.92
CA ARG A 186 -40.54 5.29 -18.44
C ARG A 186 -39.54 4.74 -19.43
N ASP A 187 -38.51 5.53 -19.73
CA ASP A 187 -37.51 5.17 -20.72
C ASP A 187 -36.42 4.32 -20.07
N VAL A 188 -36.24 3.11 -20.59
CA VAL A 188 -35.11 2.24 -20.25
C VAL A 188 -34.29 2.03 -21.51
N SER A 189 -33.07 2.56 -21.52
CA SER A 189 -32.12 2.34 -22.61
C SER A 189 -31.01 1.41 -22.17
N ILE A 190 -30.64 0.47 -23.04
CA ILE A 190 -29.48 -0.39 -22.79
C ILE A 190 -28.25 0.36 -23.25
N GLN A 191 -27.25 0.48 -22.37
CA GLN A 191 -25.97 1.10 -22.68
C GLN A 191 -24.91 0.05 -23.07
N GLY A 192 -25.05 -1.17 -22.54
CA GLY A 192 -24.18 -2.27 -22.94
C GLY A 192 -24.48 -3.59 -22.24
N ILE A 193 -23.79 -4.63 -22.69
CA ILE A 193 -23.86 -5.99 -22.11
C ILE A 193 -22.57 -6.30 -21.34
N VAL A 194 -22.69 -6.97 -20.20
CA VAL A 194 -21.54 -7.41 -19.42
C VAL A 194 -20.93 -8.65 -20.07
N LEU A 195 -19.64 -8.55 -20.40
CA LEU A 195 -18.85 -9.62 -21.00
C LEU A 195 -18.17 -10.51 -19.95
N ASP A 196 -17.55 -9.86 -18.96
CA ASP A 196 -16.74 -10.54 -17.95
C ASP A 196 -16.71 -9.69 -16.67
N VAL A 197 -16.35 -10.33 -15.56
CA VAL A 197 -16.11 -9.67 -14.27
C VAL A 197 -14.61 -9.68 -14.04
N ILE A 198 -14.02 -8.49 -14.04
CA ILE A 198 -12.64 -8.29 -13.62
C ILE A 198 -12.69 -8.14 -12.11
N ARG A 199 -12.44 -9.25 -11.45
CA ARG A 199 -12.08 -9.21 -10.05
C ARG A 199 -10.65 -8.70 -10.02
N ASP A 200 -10.40 -7.71 -9.18
CA ASP A 200 -9.07 -7.57 -8.62
C ASP A 200 -8.78 -8.95 -8.03
N GLU A 201 -7.87 -9.71 -8.62
CA GLU A 201 -7.47 -11.02 -8.09
C GLU A 201 -6.88 -10.71 -6.72
N GLY A 202 -7.76 -10.80 -5.72
CA GLY A 202 -7.78 -9.79 -4.69
C GLY A 202 -6.56 -9.89 -3.86
N THR A 203 -5.75 -8.84 -3.78
CA THR A 203 -4.35 -8.98 -3.40
C THR A 203 -3.73 -10.10 -4.24
N MET A 204 -2.75 -9.75 -5.06
CA MET A 204 -1.56 -10.58 -5.00
C MET A 204 -1.29 -10.77 -3.50
N THR A 205 -1.62 -11.94 -2.95
CA THR A 205 -0.72 -12.51 -1.96
C THR A 205 0.53 -12.56 -2.81
N LEU A 206 1.37 -11.53 -2.68
CA LEU A 206 2.75 -11.65 -3.07
C LEU A 206 3.09 -13.03 -2.52
N LYS A 207 3.38 -13.99 -3.40
CA LYS A 207 4.32 -15.02 -2.99
C LYS A 207 5.54 -14.19 -2.66
N LEU A 208 5.59 -13.78 -1.39
CA LEU A 208 6.73 -13.12 -0.80
C LEU A 208 7.86 -14.07 -1.19
N PRO A 209 8.96 -13.57 -1.78
CA PRO A 209 10.15 -14.40 -1.85
C PRO A 209 10.32 -14.95 -0.44
N GLU A 210 10.37 -16.28 -0.29
CA GLU A 210 10.67 -16.90 0.99
C GLU A 210 11.95 -16.23 1.47
N TYR A 211 11.81 -15.34 2.45
CA TYR A 211 12.97 -14.79 3.10
C TYR A 211 13.57 -15.97 3.83
N LYS A 212 14.82 -16.31 3.45
CA LYS A 212 15.67 -17.28 4.13
C LYS A 212 15.30 -17.28 5.59
N ASN A 213 14.85 -18.42 6.11
CA ASN A 213 14.57 -18.61 7.53
C ASN A 213 15.65 -17.88 8.33
N VAL A 214 15.34 -16.68 8.82
CA VAL A 214 16.27 -15.91 9.62
C VAL A 214 16.33 -16.71 10.89
N ASP A 215 17.50 -17.25 11.18
CA ASP A 215 17.72 -18.06 12.36
C ASP A 215 17.28 -17.26 13.60
N ARG A 216 16.08 -17.58 14.09
CA ARG A 216 15.43 -16.88 15.21
C ARG A 216 16.20 -17.11 16.52
N ASN A 217 17.12 -18.08 16.53
CA ASN A 217 17.98 -18.40 17.67
C ASN A 217 19.24 -17.53 17.75
N LYS A 218 19.55 -16.68 16.76
CA LYS A 218 20.70 -15.78 16.84
C LYS A 218 20.36 -14.58 17.73
N SER A 219 21.05 -14.45 18.87
CA SER A 219 20.81 -13.38 19.85
C SER A 219 20.88 -11.99 19.20
N LEU A 220 19.90 -11.14 19.51
CA LEU A 220 19.84 -9.77 19.01
C LEU A 220 20.82 -8.90 19.81
N ASN A 221 22.04 -8.73 19.29
CA ASN A 221 23.06 -7.90 19.93
C ASN A 221 22.76 -6.42 19.66
N PRO A 222 22.53 -5.59 20.69
CA PRO A 222 22.30 -4.17 20.49
C PRO A 222 23.57 -3.48 20.03
N TYR A 223 23.43 -2.52 19.12
CA TYR A 223 24.50 -1.59 18.76
C TYR A 223 24.87 -0.70 19.94
N TYR A 224 23.84 -0.30 20.70
CA TYR A 224 23.99 0.43 21.95
C TYR A 224 22.83 0.10 22.88
N LYS A 225 23.12 -0.05 24.18
CA LYS A 225 22.11 -0.26 25.20
C LYS A 225 22.52 0.40 26.49
N LYS A 226 21.69 1.33 26.99
CA LYS A 226 21.86 1.95 28.30
C LYS A 226 20.49 2.28 28.88
N GLN A 227 20.26 1.89 30.13
CA GLN A 227 18.98 2.06 30.81
C GLN A 227 17.79 1.56 29.96
N GLN A 228 16.82 2.43 29.67
CA GLN A 228 15.62 2.14 28.89
C GLN A 228 15.77 2.48 27.40
N PHE A 229 16.99 2.72 26.91
CA PHE A 229 17.29 3.15 25.54
C PHE A 229 18.15 2.11 24.83
N THR A 230 17.62 1.49 23.79
CA THR A 230 18.28 0.43 23.02
C THR A 230 18.29 0.78 21.54
N LEU A 231 19.43 0.63 20.88
CA LEU A 231 19.61 0.83 19.45
C LEU A 231 20.10 -0.46 18.79
N TYR A 232 19.56 -0.75 17.61
CA TYR A 232 20.00 -1.85 16.76
C TYR A 232 20.48 -1.30 15.41
N HIS A 233 21.61 -1.83 14.95
CA HIS A 233 22.15 -1.54 13.64
C HIS A 233 21.77 -2.66 12.67
N GLY A 234 21.06 -2.30 11.60
CA GLY A 234 20.69 -3.24 10.55
C GLY A 234 19.37 -2.90 9.87
N ASN A 235 18.93 -3.79 8.97
CA ASN A 235 17.67 -3.65 8.28
C ASN A 235 16.49 -3.79 9.27
N ALA A 236 15.52 -2.88 9.17
CA ALA A 236 14.34 -2.86 10.04
C ALA A 236 13.57 -4.18 10.03
N LEU A 237 13.38 -4.82 8.88
CA LEU A 237 12.66 -6.10 8.77
C LEU A 237 13.39 -7.23 9.49
N ASP A 238 14.72 -7.32 9.33
CA ASP A 238 15.54 -8.34 9.97
C ASP A 238 15.50 -8.21 11.49
N ILE A 239 15.62 -6.98 12.00
CA ILE A 239 15.57 -6.72 13.43
C ILE A 239 14.15 -6.93 13.97
N LEU A 240 13.13 -6.37 13.31
CA LEU A 240 11.72 -6.54 13.70
C LEU A 240 11.34 -8.02 13.73
N SER A 241 11.83 -8.87 12.81
CA SER A 241 11.53 -10.31 12.80
C SER A 241 11.94 -11.05 14.09
N LYS A 242 12.92 -10.50 14.81
CA LYS A 242 13.48 -11.07 16.05
C LYS A 242 12.90 -10.46 17.31
N ILE A 243 12.15 -9.35 17.20
CA ILE A 243 11.42 -8.77 18.33
C ILE A 243 10.22 -9.68 18.66
N PRO A 244 9.92 -9.96 19.95
CA PRO A 244 8.74 -10.76 20.29
C PRO A 244 7.44 -10.15 19.76
N GLU A 245 6.50 -11.00 19.36
CA GLU A 245 5.16 -10.53 19.01
C GLU A 245 4.46 -9.87 20.21
N ASN A 246 3.53 -8.95 19.94
CA ASN A 246 2.73 -8.30 20.99
C ASN A 246 3.56 -7.72 22.17
N SER A 247 4.73 -7.15 21.88
CA SER A 247 5.68 -6.67 22.89
C SER A 247 5.81 -5.15 22.95
N VAL A 248 5.31 -4.44 21.92
CA VAL A 248 5.45 -2.99 21.75
C VAL A 248 4.10 -2.28 21.93
N ASP A 249 4.09 -1.15 22.63
CA ASP A 249 2.88 -0.34 22.87
C ASP A 249 2.65 0.71 21.77
N LEU A 250 3.74 1.31 21.27
CA LEU A 250 3.71 2.33 20.23
C LEU A 250 4.79 2.08 19.17
N VAL A 251 4.40 2.15 17.90
CA VAL A 251 5.33 2.33 16.78
C VAL A 251 5.24 3.78 16.31
N PHE A 252 6.36 4.48 16.22
CA PHE A 252 6.45 5.69 15.40
C PHE A 252 7.35 5.38 14.22
N ALA A 253 6.93 5.70 13.00
CA ALA A 253 7.69 5.47 11.79
C ALA A 253 7.76 6.74 10.94
N ASP A 254 8.98 7.16 10.62
CA ASP A 254 9.29 8.18 9.63
C ASP A 254 10.05 7.51 8.47
N PRO A 255 9.34 6.72 7.62
CA PRO A 255 9.98 5.94 6.56
C PRO A 255 10.62 6.86 5.50
N PRO A 256 11.50 6.31 4.66
CA PRO A 256 11.94 6.99 3.43
C PRO A 256 10.76 7.50 2.60
N TYR A 257 10.94 8.67 1.99
CA TYR A 257 9.91 9.34 1.19
C TYR A 257 10.10 9.12 -0.31
N ASN A 258 11.18 8.44 -0.70
CA ASN A 258 11.57 8.14 -2.08
C ASN A 258 11.73 9.42 -2.94
N LEU A 259 12.23 10.51 -2.35
CA LEU A 259 12.32 11.85 -2.97
C LEU A 259 13.62 12.13 -3.73
N SER A 260 14.64 11.27 -3.62
CA SER A 260 15.97 11.46 -4.20
C SER A 260 16.02 11.16 -5.71
N ASN A 261 15.03 11.65 -6.46
CA ASN A 261 14.85 11.45 -7.90
C ASN A 261 15.24 12.71 -8.72
N GLY A 262 16.17 13.53 -8.21
CA GLY A 262 16.76 14.66 -8.98
C GLY A 262 16.07 16.02 -8.85
N GLY A 263 15.23 16.24 -7.83
CA GLY A 263 14.58 17.54 -7.58
C GLY A 263 15.48 18.59 -6.90
N PHE A 264 14.96 19.81 -6.73
CA PHE A 264 15.64 20.93 -6.05
C PHE A 264 14.70 21.63 -5.03
N THR A 265 15.29 22.16 -3.95
CA THR A 265 14.63 22.94 -2.88
C THR A 265 15.45 24.19 -2.58
N VAL A 266 14.96 25.07 -1.70
CA VAL A 266 15.68 26.25 -1.21
C VAL A 266 16.35 25.95 0.13
N HIS A 267 17.60 26.36 0.28
CA HIS A 267 18.23 26.51 1.57
C HIS A 267 19.01 27.83 1.61
N ALA A 268 18.73 28.68 2.61
CA ALA A 268 19.35 30.00 2.75
C ALA A 268 19.29 30.87 1.47
N GLY A 269 18.15 30.86 0.78
CA GLY A 269 17.94 31.63 -0.45
C GLY A 269 18.62 31.04 -1.71
N ARG A 270 19.28 29.88 -1.60
CA ARG A 270 19.94 29.22 -2.73
C ARG A 270 19.25 27.92 -3.10
N MET A 271 19.25 27.60 -4.39
CA MET A 271 18.78 26.32 -4.91
C MET A 271 19.75 25.21 -4.48
N VAL A 272 19.22 24.15 -3.86
CA VAL A 272 19.97 22.98 -3.40
C VAL A 272 19.22 21.70 -3.80
N SER A 273 19.93 20.60 -4.02
CA SER A 273 19.28 19.33 -4.37
C SER A 273 18.38 18.80 -3.25
N VAL A 274 17.26 18.16 -3.62
CA VAL A 274 16.40 17.43 -2.66
C VAL A 274 16.92 16.05 -2.31
N ASN A 275 17.97 15.56 -2.98
CA ASN A 275 18.51 14.23 -2.74
C ASN A 275 18.97 14.10 -1.27
N LYS A 276 18.28 13.25 -0.50
CA LYS A 276 18.52 13.02 0.94
C LYS A 276 19.43 11.83 1.20
N GLY A 277 19.54 10.90 0.25
CA GLY A 277 20.42 9.73 0.29
C GLY A 277 19.99 8.66 -0.71
N ASP A 278 20.83 7.64 -0.93
CA ASP A 278 20.48 6.52 -1.83
C ASP A 278 19.33 5.66 -1.29
N TRP A 279 19.11 5.67 0.03
CA TRP A 279 17.98 5.02 0.71
C TRP A 279 16.61 5.67 0.40
N ASP A 280 16.60 6.85 -0.23
CA ASP A 280 15.42 7.66 -0.50
C ASP A 280 15.15 7.76 -2.02
N LYS A 281 15.58 6.79 -2.83
CA LYS A 281 15.31 6.72 -4.28
C LYS A 281 14.12 5.80 -4.57
N SER A 282 13.17 6.24 -5.40
CA SER A 282 12.06 5.39 -5.85
C SER A 282 12.56 4.26 -6.74
N LYS A 283 11.98 3.07 -6.59
CA LYS A 283 12.22 1.92 -7.48
C LYS A 283 11.03 1.64 -8.40
N GLY A 284 10.02 2.50 -8.37
CA GLY A 284 8.76 2.34 -9.07
C GLY A 284 7.60 2.08 -8.10
N PHE A 285 6.39 2.44 -8.52
CA PHE A 285 5.20 2.44 -7.66
C PHE A 285 4.97 1.12 -6.91
N LYS A 286 5.10 -0.03 -7.59
CA LYS A 286 4.91 -1.35 -6.98
C LYS A 286 5.96 -1.65 -5.92
N ASP A 287 7.23 -1.42 -6.22
CA ASP A 287 8.33 -1.71 -5.29
C ASP A 287 8.28 -0.78 -4.06
N ASP A 288 7.90 0.48 -4.26
CA ASP A 288 7.71 1.45 -3.20
C ASP A 288 6.53 1.06 -2.28
N TYR A 289 5.41 0.64 -2.86
CA TYR A 289 4.27 0.12 -2.09
C TYR A 289 4.63 -1.17 -1.34
N ASP A 290 5.28 -2.13 -2.00
CA ASP A 290 5.70 -3.39 -1.40
C ASP A 290 6.68 -3.16 -0.25
N PHE A 291 7.55 -2.15 -0.35
CA PHE A 291 8.38 -1.70 0.76
C PHE A 291 7.53 -1.23 1.94
N HIS A 292 6.56 -0.33 1.71
CA HIS A 292 5.68 0.18 2.76
C HIS A 292 4.86 -0.93 3.43
N TYR A 293 4.30 -1.85 2.64
CA TYR A 293 3.52 -2.97 3.12
C TYR A 293 4.34 -3.87 4.06
N LYS A 294 5.55 -4.26 3.68
CA LYS A 294 6.38 -5.22 4.44
C LYS A 294 6.76 -4.72 5.83
N TRP A 295 7.19 -3.47 5.96
CA TRP A 295 7.58 -2.97 7.28
C TRP A 295 6.36 -2.68 8.16
N LEU A 296 5.22 -2.26 7.57
CA LEU A 296 3.96 -2.09 8.30
C LEU A 296 3.43 -3.42 8.82
N GLU A 297 3.57 -4.51 8.05
CA GLU A 297 3.24 -5.87 8.46
C GLU A 297 4.13 -6.33 9.63
N ALA A 298 5.45 -6.13 9.52
CA ALA A 298 6.39 -6.45 10.59
C ALA A 298 6.09 -5.65 11.87
N CYS A 299 5.75 -4.37 11.76
CA CYS A 299 5.29 -3.54 12.87
C CYS A 299 3.99 -4.05 13.49
N ARG A 300 3.04 -4.54 12.67
CA ARG A 300 1.76 -5.08 13.14
C ARG A 300 1.96 -6.26 14.07
N ARG A 301 2.91 -7.15 13.71
CA ARG A 301 3.24 -8.34 14.49
C ARG A 301 3.77 -7.99 15.89
N VAL A 302 4.68 -7.03 15.99
CA VAL A 302 5.32 -6.66 17.27
C VAL A 302 4.42 -5.79 18.16
N LEU A 303 3.48 -5.04 17.59
CA LEU A 303 2.51 -4.26 18.35
C LEU A 303 1.62 -5.16 19.20
N LYS A 304 1.38 -4.77 20.45
CA LYS A 304 0.35 -5.35 21.32
C LYS A 304 -1.04 -5.18 20.68
N PRO A 305 -2.04 -6.00 21.03
CA PRO A 305 -3.40 -5.86 20.49
C PRO A 305 -4.01 -4.45 20.66
N HIS A 306 -3.69 -3.78 21.77
CA HIS A 306 -4.11 -2.40 22.07
C HIS A 306 -3.12 -1.32 21.59
N GLY A 307 -1.99 -1.73 21.01
CA GLY A 307 -0.94 -0.83 20.55
C GLY A 307 -1.38 0.02 19.35
N THR A 308 -0.71 1.16 19.19
CA THR A 308 -0.95 2.06 18.07
C THR A 308 0.31 2.36 17.30
N LEU A 309 0.12 2.85 16.08
CA LEU A 309 1.17 3.18 15.14
C LEU A 309 0.92 4.58 14.59
N TRP A 310 1.98 5.37 14.51
CA TRP A 310 2.01 6.64 13.81
C TRP A 310 2.97 6.55 12.62
N VAL A 311 2.50 6.92 11.43
CA VAL A 311 3.35 7.10 10.23
C VAL A 311 3.42 8.56 9.88
N SER A 312 4.62 9.09 9.70
CA SER A 312 4.84 10.40 9.10
C SER A 312 5.12 10.28 7.61
N GLY A 313 4.61 11.22 6.82
CA GLY A 313 4.89 11.25 5.39
C GLY A 313 4.51 12.56 4.72
N THR A 314 5.00 12.73 3.51
CA THR A 314 4.50 13.73 2.57
C THR A 314 3.53 13.07 1.59
N TYR A 315 2.87 13.85 0.73
CA TYR A 315 1.99 13.34 -0.31
C TYR A 315 2.65 12.33 -1.27
N HIS A 316 3.99 12.22 -1.29
CA HIS A 316 4.73 11.26 -2.12
C HIS A 316 4.61 9.81 -1.61
N SER A 317 4.51 9.61 -0.29
CA SER A 317 4.52 8.28 0.33
C SER A 317 3.31 8.01 1.23
N ILE A 318 2.68 9.04 1.79
CA ILE A 318 1.69 8.86 2.85
C ILE A 318 0.41 8.17 2.36
N TYR A 319 0.02 8.36 1.09
CA TYR A 319 -1.14 7.66 0.51
C TYR A 319 -0.88 6.16 0.34
N GLN A 320 0.33 5.78 -0.07
CA GLN A 320 0.74 4.38 -0.15
C GLN A 320 0.77 3.74 1.25
N CYS A 321 1.28 4.47 2.25
CA CYS A 321 1.24 4.04 3.64
C CYS A 321 -0.19 3.87 4.15
N GLY A 322 -1.08 4.82 3.86
CA GLY A 322 -2.50 4.76 4.23
C GLY A 322 -3.20 3.55 3.63
N HIS A 323 -2.97 3.28 2.34
CA HIS A 323 -3.50 2.09 1.67
C HIS A 323 -2.96 0.80 2.29
N ALA A 324 -1.65 0.70 2.51
CA ALA A 324 -1.02 -0.47 3.12
C ALA A 324 -1.54 -0.72 4.56
N LEU A 325 -1.75 0.33 5.36
CA LEU A 325 -2.35 0.22 6.69
C LEU A 325 -3.74 -0.42 6.63
N GLN A 326 -4.60 0.04 5.72
CA GLN A 326 -5.95 -0.52 5.55
C GLN A 326 -5.91 -1.96 5.05
N ALA A 327 -5.04 -2.26 4.07
CA ALA A 327 -4.85 -3.61 3.54
C ALA A 327 -4.40 -4.60 4.63
N LEU A 328 -3.55 -4.16 5.56
CA LEU A 328 -3.07 -4.93 6.71
C LEU A 328 -4.07 -4.98 7.88
N GLY A 329 -5.28 -4.45 7.72
CA GLY A 329 -6.33 -4.49 8.74
C GLY A 329 -6.09 -3.57 9.93
N TYR A 330 -5.23 -2.55 9.81
CA TYR A 330 -5.20 -1.47 10.80
C TYR A 330 -6.48 -0.65 10.73
N HIS A 331 -6.89 -0.08 11.86
CA HIS A 331 -7.97 0.89 11.90
C HIS A 331 -7.38 2.29 12.10
N ILE A 332 -7.45 3.10 11.05
CA ILE A 332 -7.04 4.51 11.09
C ILE A 332 -7.97 5.28 12.02
N LEU A 333 -7.38 5.99 12.98
CA LEU A 333 -8.08 6.81 13.98
C LEU A 333 -8.17 8.25 13.52
N ASN A 334 -7.05 8.82 13.08
CA ASN A 334 -6.96 10.17 12.55
C ASN A 334 -5.84 10.28 11.51
N ASP A 335 -6.08 11.10 10.50
CA ASP A 335 -5.03 11.83 9.82
C ASP A 335 -4.80 13.17 10.55
N VAL A 336 -3.54 13.57 10.66
CA VAL A 336 -3.13 14.79 11.34
C VAL A 336 -2.18 15.56 10.44
N ALA A 337 -2.49 16.83 10.19
CA ALA A 337 -1.63 17.74 9.44
C ALA A 337 -0.64 18.41 10.40
N TRP A 338 0.64 18.09 10.27
CA TRP A 338 1.71 18.90 10.86
C TRP A 338 1.99 20.09 9.94
N PHE A 339 1.36 21.22 10.26
CA PHE A 339 1.60 22.49 9.61
C PHE A 339 2.90 23.12 10.10
N LYS A 340 3.70 23.62 9.16
CA LYS A 340 4.99 24.26 9.36
C LYS A 340 4.87 25.75 9.00
N PRO A 341 4.65 26.65 9.98
CA PRO A 341 4.47 28.07 9.70
C PRO A 341 5.64 28.71 8.94
N ASN A 342 6.85 28.20 9.15
CA ASN A 342 8.09 28.70 8.55
C ASN A 342 8.59 27.79 7.41
N ALA A 343 7.69 27.22 6.62
CA ALA A 343 8.05 26.38 5.48
C ALA A 343 8.83 27.18 4.42
N SER A 344 9.83 26.56 3.78
CA SER A 344 10.61 27.20 2.72
C SER A 344 9.72 27.49 1.50
N PRO A 345 9.86 28.66 0.85
CA PRO A 345 9.04 29.02 -0.29
C PRO A 345 9.31 28.10 -1.49
N ASN A 346 8.30 27.92 -2.33
CA ASN A 346 8.43 27.21 -3.60
C ASN A 346 8.98 28.15 -4.70
N LEU A 347 10.22 27.93 -5.14
CA LEU A 347 10.84 28.76 -6.20
C LEU A 347 10.37 28.45 -7.61
N SER A 348 9.73 27.31 -7.85
CA SER A 348 9.22 27.00 -9.19
C SER A 348 8.04 27.89 -9.56
N CYS A 349 7.31 28.41 -8.56
CA CYS A 349 6.06 29.17 -8.71
C CYS A 349 4.99 28.43 -9.55
N ARG A 350 5.11 27.12 -9.73
CA ARG A 350 4.17 26.30 -10.54
C ARG A 350 3.08 25.62 -9.71
N TYR A 351 3.26 25.56 -8.40
CA TYR A 351 2.36 24.89 -7.46
C TYR A 351 2.59 25.41 -6.04
N PHE A 352 1.68 25.07 -5.12
CA PHE A 352 1.70 25.55 -3.74
C PHE A 352 2.99 25.15 -2.99
N THR A 353 3.33 25.95 -1.97
CA THR A 353 4.43 25.64 -1.05
C THR A 353 4.08 24.42 -0.21
N ALA A 354 4.98 23.44 -0.16
CA ALA A 354 4.85 22.27 0.72
C ALA A 354 5.06 22.70 2.19
N SER A 355 3.96 23.11 2.82
CA SER A 355 3.95 23.70 4.17
C SER A 355 3.46 22.76 5.27
N HIS A 356 3.19 21.49 4.94
CA HIS A 356 2.81 20.50 5.93
C HIS A 356 3.33 19.10 5.60
N GLU A 357 3.34 18.24 6.61
CA GLU A 357 3.43 16.79 6.47
C GLU A 357 2.16 16.16 7.07
N THR A 358 1.83 14.96 6.62
CA THR A 358 0.68 14.19 7.13
C THR A 358 1.18 13.10 8.07
N LEU A 359 0.48 12.95 9.18
CA LEU A 359 0.69 11.91 10.18
C LEU A 359 -0.56 11.03 10.19
N ILE A 360 -0.43 9.73 9.98
CA ILE A 360 -1.53 8.79 10.12
C ILE A 360 -1.39 8.07 11.46
N TRP A 361 -2.40 8.17 12.32
CA TRP A 361 -2.52 7.40 13.55
C TRP A 361 -3.48 6.25 13.36
N ALA A 362 -3.03 5.03 13.64
CA ALA A 362 -3.84 3.83 13.51
C ALA A 362 -3.66 2.89 14.70
N ARG A 363 -4.72 2.16 15.06
CA ARG A 363 -4.65 1.06 16.03
C ARG A 363 -4.54 -0.29 15.34
N LYS A 364 -3.85 -1.24 15.98
CA LYS A 364 -3.70 -2.62 15.48
C LYS A 364 -5.05 -3.30 15.30
N GLU A 365 -5.80 -3.47 16.39
CA GLU A 365 -7.08 -4.19 16.36
C GLU A 365 -8.28 -3.24 16.40
N LYS A 366 -9.23 -3.42 15.48
CA LYS A 366 -10.43 -2.56 15.36
C LYS A 366 -11.27 -2.52 16.64
N LYS A 367 -11.28 -3.60 17.43
CA LYS A 367 -12.08 -3.68 18.67
C LYS A 367 -11.27 -3.39 19.94
N ALA A 368 -9.94 -3.30 19.87
CA ALA A 368 -9.13 -3.05 21.05
C ALA A 368 -9.26 -1.60 21.53
N LYS A 369 -9.25 -1.43 22.85
CA LYS A 369 -9.11 -0.12 23.51
C LYS A 369 -7.65 0.27 23.46
N HIS A 370 -7.33 1.30 22.68
CA HIS A 370 -5.99 1.86 22.60
C HIS A 370 -5.80 2.96 23.64
N THR A 371 -4.55 3.30 23.93
CA THR A 371 -4.20 4.43 24.79
C THR A 371 -4.44 5.74 24.05
N PHE A 372 -5.28 6.60 24.61
CA PHE A 372 -5.39 8.00 24.23
C PHE A 372 -5.55 8.88 25.47
N ASN A 373 -4.51 9.65 25.79
CA ASN A 373 -4.48 10.52 26.97
C ASN A 373 -5.26 11.82 26.71
N TYR A 374 -6.57 11.70 26.50
CA TYR A 374 -7.46 12.80 26.14
C TYR A 374 -7.38 13.98 27.12
N GLY A 375 -7.38 13.71 28.43
CA GLY A 375 -7.29 14.75 29.46
C GLY A 375 -6.02 15.60 29.31
N LEU A 376 -4.87 14.96 29.03
CA LEU A 376 -3.61 15.65 28.77
C LEU A 376 -3.64 16.41 27.44
N MET A 377 -4.25 15.85 26.40
CA MET A 377 -4.37 16.52 25.10
C MET A 377 -5.29 17.76 25.16
N LYS A 378 -6.33 17.72 26.00
CA LYS A 378 -7.26 18.84 26.21
C LYS A 378 -6.66 19.92 27.11
N SER A 379 -6.22 19.53 28.30
CA SER A 379 -5.86 20.46 29.37
C SER A 379 -4.36 20.72 29.52
N GLY A 380 -3.51 19.92 28.88
CA GLY A 380 -2.06 20.10 28.91
C GLY A 380 -1.60 21.41 28.27
N ARG A 381 -0.40 21.84 28.67
CA ARG A 381 0.25 23.05 28.14
C ARG A 381 1.09 22.71 26.91
N TRP A 382 0.73 23.30 25.77
CA TRP A 382 1.35 23.05 24.46
C TRP A 382 1.80 24.36 23.79
N PRO A 383 2.67 25.17 24.43
CA PRO A 383 3.08 26.48 23.90
C PRO A 383 3.78 26.42 22.54
N GLU A 384 4.31 25.24 22.17
CA GLU A 384 4.91 24.96 20.86
C GLU A 384 3.92 24.99 19.69
N ASP A 385 2.61 24.96 19.95
CA ASP A 385 1.57 24.92 18.92
C ASP A 385 0.66 26.13 18.96
N ASN A 386 0.84 27.01 17.97
CA ASN A 386 0.12 28.28 17.86
C ASN A 386 -1.39 28.12 17.69
N LEU A 387 -1.88 26.94 17.28
CA LEU A 387 -3.31 26.68 17.12
C LEU A 387 -3.94 26.07 18.38
N LYS A 388 -3.15 25.55 19.34
CA LYS A 388 -3.69 24.90 20.54
C LYS A 388 -4.11 25.93 21.59
N LYS A 389 -5.43 26.12 21.72
CA LYS A 389 -6.02 26.95 22.79
C LYS A 389 -6.09 26.21 24.14
N PRO A 390 -5.79 26.86 25.27
CA PRO A 390 -5.93 26.26 26.61
C PRO A 390 -7.34 25.73 26.88
N GLY A 391 -7.46 24.59 27.58
CA GLY A 391 -8.74 23.98 27.97
C GLY A 391 -9.58 23.34 26.85
N LEU A 392 -9.24 23.61 25.58
CA LEU A 392 -9.94 23.04 24.42
C LEU A 392 -9.30 21.73 23.93
N GLN A 393 -10.11 20.89 23.32
CA GLN A 393 -9.68 19.62 22.74
C GLN A 393 -8.59 19.82 21.67
N MET A 394 -7.60 18.92 21.65
CA MET A 394 -6.59 18.87 20.59
C MET A 394 -7.24 18.53 19.25
N ARG A 395 -6.93 19.33 18.22
CA ARG A 395 -7.44 19.16 16.86
C ARG A 395 -6.44 18.37 16.00
N SER A 396 -6.84 18.01 14.78
CA SER A 396 -6.00 17.29 13.80
C SER A 396 -5.04 18.18 13.01
N VAL A 397 -5.00 19.49 13.24
CA VAL A 397 -4.03 20.40 12.61
C VAL A 397 -3.11 20.96 13.69
N TRP A 398 -1.82 20.66 13.58
CA TRP A 398 -0.80 21.00 14.57
C TRP A 398 0.19 22.00 13.96
N SER A 399 0.26 23.21 14.51
CA SER A 399 1.12 24.27 13.98
C SER A 399 2.44 24.33 14.74
N MET A 400 3.45 23.59 14.27
CA MET A 400 4.75 23.49 14.94
C MET A 400 5.91 23.76 13.99
N GLY A 401 6.98 24.35 14.53
CA GLY A 401 8.22 24.61 13.80
C GLY A 401 9.00 23.34 13.42
N THR A 402 10.06 23.52 12.63
CA THR A 402 11.06 22.47 12.33
C THR A 402 12.06 22.32 13.50
N PRO A 403 12.94 21.30 13.51
CA PRO A 403 13.83 21.07 14.65
C PRO A 403 14.70 22.29 14.96
N LYS A 404 14.70 22.69 16.23
CA LYS A 404 15.42 23.84 16.76
C LYS A 404 16.94 23.65 16.63
N PRO A 405 17.75 24.72 16.58
CA PRO A 405 19.20 24.60 16.51
C PRO A 405 19.82 23.75 17.63
N VAL A 406 19.28 23.85 18.84
CA VAL A 406 19.74 23.05 20.01
C VAL A 406 19.59 21.54 19.79
N GLU A 407 18.57 21.11 19.04
CA GLU A 407 18.34 19.68 18.72
C GLU A 407 19.38 19.12 17.74
N LYS A 408 20.21 19.99 17.14
CA LYS A 408 21.26 19.65 16.15
C LYS A 408 22.67 19.87 16.70
N LYS A 409 22.82 20.07 18.01
CA LYS A 409 24.10 20.32 18.71
C LYS A 409 25.23 19.37 18.29
N PHE A 410 24.93 18.09 18.08
CA PHE A 410 25.92 17.04 17.78
C PHE A 410 26.01 16.67 16.29
N GLY A 411 25.28 17.36 15.41
CA GLY A 411 25.15 17.03 14.00
C GLY A 411 23.69 17.06 13.54
N LYS A 412 23.48 16.91 12.23
CA LYS A 412 22.16 17.01 11.59
C LYS A 412 21.84 15.74 10.82
N HIS A 413 20.66 15.17 11.07
CA HIS A 413 20.00 14.24 10.14
C HIS A 413 19.20 15.05 9.09
N PRO A 414 19.24 14.69 7.79
CA PRO A 414 18.60 15.48 6.72
C PRO A 414 17.10 15.69 6.93
N THR A 415 16.42 14.71 7.54
CA THR A 415 14.97 14.69 7.77
C THR A 415 14.60 14.60 9.26
N GLN A 416 15.48 15.05 10.17
CA GLN A 416 15.21 15.04 11.61
C GLN A 416 13.83 15.65 11.93
N LYS A 417 12.99 14.92 12.68
CA LYS A 417 11.72 15.42 13.20
C LYS A 417 11.94 16.22 14.50
N PRO A 418 11.11 17.25 14.77
CA PRO A 418 11.26 18.08 15.97
C PRO A 418 10.78 17.35 17.23
N GLU A 419 11.49 17.55 18.35
CA GLU A 419 11.13 16.95 19.64
C GLU A 419 9.71 17.33 20.10
N ASP A 420 9.25 18.55 19.80
CA ASP A 420 7.90 19.02 20.13
C ASP A 420 6.78 18.17 19.49
N LEU A 421 7.00 17.72 18.25
CA LEU A 421 6.06 16.85 17.55
C LEU A 421 6.00 15.47 18.20
N LEU A 422 7.18 14.87 18.42
CA LEU A 422 7.28 13.53 19.00
C LEU A 422 6.78 13.52 20.45
N LYS A 423 7.01 14.60 21.22
CA LYS A 423 6.46 14.78 22.56
C LYS A 423 4.94 14.62 22.55
N ARG A 424 4.25 15.29 21.63
CA ARG A 424 2.80 15.17 21.52
C ARG A 424 2.37 13.75 21.17
N ILE A 425 3.00 13.13 20.17
CA ILE A 425 2.68 11.78 19.73
C ILE A 425 2.84 10.77 20.87
N VAL A 426 4.02 10.74 21.51
CA VAL A 426 4.34 9.83 22.61
C VAL A 426 3.38 10.04 23.78
N LEU A 427 3.17 11.28 24.22
CA LEU A 427 2.31 11.58 25.36
C LEU A 427 0.82 11.36 25.05
N ALA A 428 0.37 11.47 23.81
CA ALA A 428 -1.00 11.17 23.43
C ALA A 428 -1.31 9.67 23.50
N SER A 429 -0.34 8.82 23.12
CA SER A 429 -0.59 7.43 22.76
C SER A 429 0.12 6.38 23.65
N THR A 430 0.79 6.80 24.73
CA THR A 430 1.48 5.90 25.67
C THR A 430 1.38 6.36 27.12
N ASN A 431 1.62 5.44 28.05
CA ASN A 431 1.79 5.67 29.49
C ASN A 431 3.27 5.54 29.91
N LYS A 432 3.61 5.97 31.14
CA LYS A 432 4.96 5.77 31.71
C LYS A 432 5.27 4.27 31.73
N GLY A 433 6.47 3.88 31.28
CA GLY A 433 6.93 2.49 31.22
C GLY A 433 6.62 1.73 29.93
N ASP A 434 5.74 2.26 29.06
CA ASP A 434 5.40 1.68 27.77
C ASP A 434 6.62 1.60 26.84
N VAL A 435 6.59 0.63 25.91
CA VAL A 435 7.65 0.40 24.92
C VAL A 435 7.31 1.10 23.61
N VAL A 436 8.17 2.02 23.20
CA VAL A 436 8.12 2.72 21.92
C VAL A 436 9.20 2.17 21.00
N ILE A 437 8.83 1.79 19.78
CA ILE A 437 9.79 1.40 18.75
C ILE A 437 9.77 2.38 17.58
N ASP A 438 10.94 2.67 17.04
CA ASP A 438 11.12 3.43 15.80
C ASP A 438 11.98 2.61 14.82
N PRO A 439 11.38 2.04 13.74
CA PRO A 439 12.09 1.22 12.78
C PRO A 439 12.97 2.04 11.81
N PHE A 440 12.87 3.37 11.84
CA PHE A 440 13.62 4.31 11.01
C PHE A 440 14.17 5.45 11.88
N THR A 441 14.86 5.09 12.96
CA THR A 441 15.12 6.00 14.07
C THR A 441 15.96 7.22 13.69
N GLY A 442 16.84 7.11 12.70
CA GLY A 442 17.75 8.17 12.28
C GLY A 442 18.54 8.71 13.48
N SER A 443 18.34 10.00 13.78
CA SER A 443 18.93 10.68 14.96
C SER A 443 18.19 10.43 16.28
N SER A 444 17.24 9.50 16.32
CA SER A 444 16.45 9.05 17.47
C SER A 444 15.65 10.11 18.22
N THR A 445 15.06 11.10 17.53
CA THR A 445 14.15 12.07 18.19
C THR A 445 13.05 11.36 18.98
N THR A 446 12.46 10.30 18.43
CA THR A 446 11.48 9.45 19.12
C THR A 446 12.01 8.92 20.44
N GLY A 447 13.25 8.41 20.44
CA GLY A 447 13.89 7.87 21.64
C GLY A 447 14.27 8.91 22.68
N ILE A 448 14.77 10.08 22.25
CA ILE A 448 15.09 11.20 23.15
C ILE A 448 13.83 11.64 23.91
N VAL A 449 12.71 11.77 23.20
CA VAL A 449 11.42 12.11 23.82
C VAL A 449 10.90 10.97 24.70
N ALA A 450 10.90 9.73 24.21
CA ALA A 450 10.42 8.57 24.96
C ALA A 450 11.16 8.45 26.31
N HIS A 451 12.49 8.55 26.29
CA HIS A 451 13.31 8.51 27.50
C HIS A 451 13.00 9.67 28.45
N ARG A 452 12.93 10.91 27.94
CA ARG A 452 12.61 12.10 28.75
C ARG A 452 11.29 11.97 29.51
N TYR A 453 10.32 11.27 28.92
CA TYR A 453 9.01 11.02 29.54
C TYR A 453 8.88 9.60 30.10
N SER A 454 9.99 8.93 30.44
CA SER A 454 9.99 7.64 31.14
C SER A 454 9.29 6.50 30.38
N ARG A 455 9.44 6.45 29.06
CA ARG A 455 9.09 5.30 28.21
C ARG A 455 10.37 4.54 27.84
N LYS A 456 10.21 3.25 27.59
CA LYS A 456 11.27 2.42 27.01
C LYS A 456 11.34 2.65 25.52
N PHE A 457 12.55 2.64 24.97
CA PHE A 457 12.79 2.93 23.57
C PHE A 457 13.64 1.87 22.89
N ILE A 458 13.21 1.50 21.67
CA ILE A 458 13.95 0.67 20.73
C ILE A 458 14.05 1.44 19.41
N GLY A 459 15.27 1.78 18.98
CA GLY A 459 15.52 2.41 17.69
C GLY A 459 16.26 1.47 16.74
N ILE A 460 15.90 1.50 15.46
CA ILE A 460 16.56 0.71 14.41
C ILE A 460 17.00 1.65 13.28
N ASP A 461 18.25 1.53 12.85
CA ASP A 461 18.76 2.23 11.66
C ASP A 461 19.79 1.38 10.91
N MET A 462 19.92 1.62 9.60
CA MET A 462 20.93 0.98 8.76
C MET A 462 22.25 1.76 8.73
N GLU A 463 22.24 3.04 9.11
CA GLU A 463 23.38 3.95 8.98
C GLU A 463 24.04 4.17 10.36
N PRO A 464 25.24 3.61 10.62
CA PRO A 464 25.87 3.66 11.93
C PRO A 464 26.15 5.09 12.38
N LYS A 465 26.46 6.01 11.45
CA LYS A 465 26.66 7.44 11.73
C LYS A 465 25.46 8.11 12.42
N TYR A 466 24.22 7.66 12.12
CA TYR A 466 23.01 8.19 12.73
C TYR A 466 22.73 7.56 14.08
N LEU A 467 23.10 6.30 14.28
CA LEU A 467 23.12 5.66 15.60
C LEU A 467 24.14 6.35 16.51
N ASP A 468 25.35 6.66 16.03
CA ASP A 468 26.35 7.39 16.81
C ASP A 468 25.88 8.81 17.21
N LEU A 469 25.20 9.50 16.29
CA LEU A 469 24.53 10.79 16.58
C LEU A 469 23.46 10.62 17.66
N SER A 470 22.66 9.55 17.58
CA SER A 470 21.63 9.21 18.57
C SER A 470 22.23 8.97 19.96
N ILE A 471 23.36 8.25 20.04
CA ILE A 471 24.08 8.00 21.29
C ILE A 471 24.54 9.32 21.91
N LYS A 472 25.16 10.22 21.13
CA LYS A 472 25.60 11.54 21.63
C LYS A 472 24.44 12.36 22.19
N ARG A 473 23.30 12.40 21.48
CA ARG A 473 22.09 13.10 21.95
C ARG A 473 21.56 12.49 23.25
N PHE A 474 21.54 11.16 23.35
CA PHE A 474 21.05 10.45 24.52
C PHE A 474 21.95 10.67 25.74
N GLU A 475 23.27 10.58 25.57
CA GLU A 475 24.24 10.77 26.66
C GLU A 475 24.23 12.21 27.19
N ASP A 476 24.07 13.21 26.32
CA ASP A 476 23.89 14.61 26.73
C ASP A 476 22.58 14.81 27.51
N LEU A 477 21.47 14.21 27.06
CA LEU A 477 20.21 14.24 27.79
C LEU A 477 20.35 13.58 29.17
N ASN A 478 20.97 12.40 29.24
CA ASN A 478 21.11 11.64 30.48
C ASN A 478 22.09 12.30 31.47
N SER A 479 23.09 13.02 30.98
CA SER A 479 24.03 13.79 31.84
C SER A 479 23.41 15.07 32.39
N ASN A 480 22.42 15.64 31.68
CA ASN A 480 21.76 16.89 32.05
C ASN A 480 20.35 16.69 32.65
N LEU A 481 19.90 15.45 32.86
CA LEU A 481 18.62 15.20 33.52
C LEU A 481 18.77 15.56 35.01
N PRO A 482 17.99 16.52 35.56
CA PRO A 482 17.99 16.74 37.00
C PRO A 482 17.53 15.45 37.69
N LEU A 483 18.22 15.07 38.78
CA LEU A 483 17.99 13.87 39.59
C LEU A 483 16.56 13.73 40.18
N ASN A 484 15.62 14.65 39.88
CA ASN A 484 14.33 14.78 40.53
C ASN A 484 13.14 14.91 39.55
N LEU A 485 12.93 13.92 38.67
CA LEU A 485 11.67 13.80 37.88
C LEU A 485 10.76 12.64 38.34
N ASN A 486 11.07 12.00 39.48
CA ASN A 486 10.23 10.95 40.07
C ASN A 486 9.13 11.48 41.02
N LYS A 487 8.88 12.80 41.05
CA LYS A 487 7.78 13.41 41.79
C LYS A 487 7.03 14.37 40.88
N GLU A 488 6.12 13.82 40.07
CA GLU A 488 4.91 14.48 39.54
C GLU A 488 4.03 13.48 38.79
#